data_AF-A0A7X5QCD6-F1
#
_entry.id   AF-A0A7X5QCD6-F1
#
_cell.length_a   1.000
_cell.length_b   1.000
_cell.length_c   1.000
_cell.angle_alpha   90.00
_cell.angle_beta   90.00
_cell.angle_gamma   90.00
#
_symmetry.space_group_name_H-M   'P 1'
#
loop_
_entity.id
_entity.type
_entity.pdbx_description
1 polymer ?
#
loop_
_entity_poly.entity_id
_entity_poly.type
_entity_poly.pdbx_seq_one_letter_code
_entity_poly.pdbx_strand_id
1 'polypeptide(L)'
;MSDNSENKIYIHPEYDECGRPYYNVPNARTEENLVAVCVKYASKVIPVIFLPGVMGSNLKSRRDDDPVWLVNSKLGVASWIMKNASYRKETLDPQNTDIYDSGAINNYIAEGRKFSDRYHVMGYNWLQSNAVSARKLAEYVDKVLASYGKRCAIKKVILVTHSMGGLVARHYSENLGGRDNILGIVHGVMPDTGSPVTYKRMKTGEDGITGLVIGSNGAEMTPVLAQSPGPLQLLPGKAYGKGWLHIADGKITHKLPEFDPYKEIYLEKNRWWGLCETRFLNPDKEDKWKDEESWSNYWQLMKKTVRPFIEELSGKYHPNTYTFYGASEKHLSYGVISWKEVSKDYYNKTEDYSGMTFDQPVYDPYDLETGTTRMVQFSVGPSFQDIAAKTFKLAPPKEKGDGTVPEQAGRIPTRKLRSQLAVDADHEGAYDEDKARLFTLRSIVKMVQAVKIE
;
A
#
# COMPACT_ATOMS: atom_id res chain seq x y z
N MET A 1 -0.81 -54.97 -1.50
CA MET A 1 -1.82 -54.32 -2.37
C MET A 1 -1.26 -52.96 -2.73
N SER A 2 -0.65 -52.86 -3.90
CA SER A 2 -0.05 -51.63 -4.43
C SER A 2 -1.14 -50.67 -4.86
N ASP A 3 -1.13 -49.46 -4.32
CA ASP A 3 -2.06 -48.39 -4.67
C ASP A 3 -1.73 -47.90 -6.09
N ASN A 4 -2.58 -48.27 -7.06
CA ASN A 4 -2.35 -48.04 -8.48
C ASN A 4 -2.80 -46.62 -8.85
N SER A 5 -2.01 -45.62 -8.46
CA SER A 5 -2.31 -44.20 -8.72
C SER A 5 -1.99 -43.75 -10.17
N GLU A 6 -1.36 -44.60 -10.97
CA GLU A 6 -0.81 -44.23 -12.29
C GLU A 6 -1.85 -44.16 -13.43
N ASN A 7 -3.08 -44.64 -13.24
CA ASN A 7 -4.12 -44.70 -14.30
C ASN A 7 -5.35 -43.82 -14.06
N LYS A 8 -5.20 -42.72 -13.30
CA LYS A 8 -6.29 -41.75 -13.09
C LYS A 8 -6.00 -40.45 -13.83
N ILE A 9 -6.96 -39.97 -14.61
CA ILE A 9 -6.96 -38.61 -15.14
C ILE A 9 -8.11 -37.82 -14.52
N TYR A 10 -7.84 -36.57 -14.17
CA TYR A 10 -8.83 -35.66 -13.63
C TYR A 10 -9.35 -34.78 -14.74
N ILE A 11 -10.65 -34.83 -14.98
CA ILE A 11 -11.31 -34.07 -16.05
C ILE A 11 -12.13 -32.97 -15.40
N HIS A 12 -11.76 -31.74 -15.70
CA HIS A 12 -12.51 -30.55 -15.30
C HIS A 12 -13.64 -30.30 -16.33
N PRO A 13 -14.83 -29.85 -15.90
CA PRO A 13 -15.92 -29.59 -16.81
C PRO A 13 -15.62 -28.35 -17.65
N GLU A 14 -15.87 -28.47 -18.94
CA GLU A 14 -16.05 -27.33 -19.83
C GLU A 14 -17.52 -26.90 -19.80
N TYR A 15 -17.83 -25.68 -20.23
CA TYR A 15 -19.19 -25.14 -20.18
C TYR A 15 -19.65 -24.77 -21.59
N ASP A 16 -20.87 -25.16 -21.93
CA ASP A 16 -21.49 -24.72 -23.18
C ASP A 16 -21.94 -23.25 -23.11
N GLU A 17 -22.42 -22.70 -24.22
CA GLU A 17 -22.93 -21.31 -24.31
C GLU A 17 -24.11 -21.05 -23.37
N CYS A 18 -24.81 -22.10 -22.92
CA CYS A 18 -25.89 -22.03 -21.95
C CYS A 18 -25.41 -22.15 -20.48
N GLY A 19 -24.10 -22.34 -20.26
CA GLY A 19 -23.47 -22.53 -18.96
C GLY A 19 -23.65 -23.92 -18.35
N ARG A 20 -24.02 -24.94 -19.15
CA ARG A 20 -24.14 -26.33 -18.70
C ARG A 20 -22.78 -27.03 -18.76
N PRO A 21 -22.38 -27.74 -17.71
CA PRO A 21 -21.10 -28.43 -17.69
C PRO A 21 -21.14 -29.68 -18.57
N TYR A 22 -20.08 -29.91 -19.32
CA TYR A 22 -19.78 -31.15 -20.03
C TYR A 22 -18.33 -31.55 -19.80
N TYR A 23 -18.00 -32.84 -19.98
CA TYR A 23 -16.65 -33.36 -19.74
C TYR A 23 -16.13 -33.98 -21.03
N ASN A 24 -15.00 -33.48 -21.51
CA ASN A 24 -14.29 -34.07 -22.64
C ASN A 24 -13.50 -35.30 -22.14
N VAL A 25 -14.16 -36.46 -22.16
CA VAL A 25 -13.56 -37.73 -21.76
C VAL A 25 -12.69 -38.26 -22.90
N PRO A 26 -11.37 -38.42 -22.72
CA PRO A 26 -10.51 -38.95 -23.77
C PRO A 26 -10.76 -40.44 -23.97
N ASN A 27 -10.61 -40.88 -25.22
CA ASN A 27 -10.59 -42.31 -25.53
C ASN A 27 -9.25 -42.93 -25.11
N ALA A 28 -9.29 -44.13 -24.53
CA ALA A 28 -8.13 -44.89 -24.10
C ALA A 28 -8.31 -46.38 -24.45
N ARG A 29 -7.20 -47.12 -24.58
CA ARG A 29 -7.28 -48.57 -24.86
C ARG A 29 -7.77 -49.30 -23.60
N THR A 30 -8.58 -50.35 -23.77
CA THR A 30 -9.14 -51.11 -22.63
C THR A 30 -8.06 -51.65 -21.68
N GLU A 31 -6.92 -52.04 -22.23
CA GLU A 31 -5.74 -52.56 -21.53
C GLU A 31 -5.05 -51.50 -20.65
N GLU A 32 -5.25 -50.21 -20.94
CA GLU A 32 -4.72 -49.10 -20.14
C GLU A 32 -5.53 -48.85 -18.87
N ASN A 33 -6.68 -49.50 -18.65
CA ASN A 33 -7.50 -49.37 -17.42
C ASN A 33 -7.67 -47.92 -16.91
N LEU A 34 -7.82 -46.96 -17.83
CA LEU A 34 -7.85 -45.54 -17.51
C LEU A 34 -9.14 -45.18 -16.75
N VAL A 35 -9.00 -44.53 -15.60
CA VAL A 35 -10.10 -44.02 -14.79
C VAL A 35 -10.20 -42.51 -14.99
N ALA A 36 -11.25 -42.06 -15.67
CA ALA A 36 -11.59 -40.65 -15.79
C ALA A 36 -12.38 -40.17 -14.58
N VAL A 37 -11.76 -39.34 -13.74
CA VAL A 37 -12.39 -38.71 -12.58
C VAL A 37 -12.97 -37.37 -13.00
N CYS A 38 -14.26 -37.36 -13.35
CA CYS A 38 -15.00 -36.13 -13.66
C CYS A 38 -15.28 -35.33 -12.38
N VAL A 39 -14.59 -34.21 -12.23
CA VAL A 39 -14.69 -33.39 -11.01
C VAL A 39 -16.02 -32.63 -11.01
N LYS A 40 -16.89 -32.87 -10.02
CA LYS A 40 -18.17 -32.16 -9.87
C LYS A 40 -17.94 -30.70 -9.48
N TYR A 41 -18.43 -29.76 -10.30
CA TYR A 41 -18.41 -28.32 -9.99
C TYR A 41 -19.75 -27.80 -9.46
N ALA A 42 -19.68 -26.67 -8.75
CA ALA A 42 -20.87 -25.98 -8.28
C ALA A 42 -21.61 -25.34 -9.48
N SER A 43 -22.91 -25.62 -9.61
CA SER A 43 -23.78 -25.03 -10.65
C SER A 43 -24.02 -23.53 -10.46
N LYS A 44 -23.83 -23.05 -9.22
CA LYS A 44 -23.91 -21.64 -8.83
C LYS A 44 -22.63 -21.25 -8.10
N VAL A 45 -22.07 -20.11 -8.47
CA VAL A 45 -20.80 -19.59 -7.94
C VAL A 45 -21.00 -18.14 -7.50
N ILE A 46 -20.32 -17.76 -6.41
CA ILE A 46 -20.12 -16.37 -6.03
C ILE A 46 -18.63 -16.09 -6.26
N PRO A 47 -18.26 -15.26 -7.26
CA PRO A 47 -16.86 -14.99 -7.57
C PRO A 47 -16.19 -14.25 -6.41
N VAL A 48 -14.95 -14.63 -6.10
CA VAL A 48 -14.07 -13.91 -5.17
C VAL A 48 -13.02 -13.18 -5.99
N ILE A 49 -12.84 -11.87 -5.75
CA ILE A 49 -11.79 -11.07 -6.38
C ILE A 49 -10.82 -10.60 -5.30
N PHE A 50 -9.55 -10.95 -5.47
CA PHE A 50 -8.46 -10.48 -4.64
C PHE A 50 -7.84 -9.20 -5.20
N LEU A 51 -7.58 -8.24 -4.32
CA LEU A 51 -6.90 -6.98 -4.62
C LEU A 51 -5.60 -6.89 -3.80
N PRO A 52 -4.43 -6.82 -4.45
CA PRO A 52 -3.14 -6.72 -3.76
C PRO A 52 -2.95 -5.33 -3.11
N GLY A 53 -1.86 -5.17 -2.36
CA GLY A 53 -1.44 -3.90 -1.79
C GLY A 53 -0.65 -3.00 -2.74
N VAL A 54 -0.17 -1.88 -2.19
CA VAL A 54 0.81 -1.01 -2.86
C VAL A 54 2.08 -1.80 -3.13
N MET A 55 2.71 -1.58 -4.29
CA MET A 55 3.88 -2.34 -4.75
C MET A 55 3.65 -3.85 -4.95
N GLY A 56 2.42 -4.36 -4.77
CA GLY A 56 2.07 -5.78 -4.87
C GLY A 56 1.60 -6.25 -6.26
N SER A 57 1.61 -5.37 -7.26
CA SER A 57 1.32 -5.70 -8.66
C SER A 57 2.54 -5.46 -9.55
N ASN A 58 2.76 -6.36 -10.50
CA ASN A 58 3.80 -6.20 -11.52
C ASN A 58 3.45 -5.03 -12.45
N LEU A 59 4.46 -4.24 -12.82
CA LEU A 59 4.32 -3.12 -13.75
C LEU A 59 5.25 -3.28 -14.95
N LYS A 60 4.81 -2.77 -16.09
CA LYS A 60 5.58 -2.58 -17.32
C LYS A 60 5.57 -1.13 -17.74
N SER A 61 6.54 -0.77 -18.56
CA SER A 61 6.56 0.49 -19.30
C SER A 61 5.48 0.47 -20.38
N ARG A 62 4.77 1.59 -20.55
CA ARG A 62 3.79 1.79 -21.62
C ARG A 62 4.42 2.02 -22.98
N ARG A 63 5.72 2.36 -23.03
CA ARG A 63 6.41 2.73 -24.27
C ARG A 63 6.80 1.50 -25.08
N ASP A 64 7.34 0.49 -24.41
CA ASP A 64 7.99 -0.68 -24.99
C ASP A 64 7.45 -2.00 -24.44
N ASP A 65 6.46 -1.96 -23.54
CA ASP A 65 5.88 -3.11 -22.84
C ASP A 65 6.87 -3.89 -21.95
N ASP A 66 8.08 -3.36 -21.72
CA ASP A 66 9.10 -4.02 -20.92
C ASP A 66 8.75 -4.02 -19.43
N PRO A 67 8.99 -5.12 -18.71
CA PRO A 67 8.72 -5.19 -17.28
C PRO A 67 9.65 -4.26 -16.50
N VAL A 68 9.06 -3.38 -15.70
CA VAL A 68 9.81 -2.40 -14.87
C VAL A 68 9.75 -2.74 -13.39
N TRP A 69 8.66 -3.33 -12.91
CA TRP A 69 8.48 -3.71 -11.52
C TRP A 69 7.96 -5.15 -11.45
N LEU A 70 8.78 -6.09 -10.98
CA LEU A 70 8.42 -7.51 -10.90
C LEU A 70 8.50 -8.03 -9.46
N VAL A 71 7.34 -8.22 -8.85
CA VAL A 71 7.16 -8.80 -7.52
C VAL A 71 7.17 -10.32 -7.63
N ASN A 72 8.26 -10.86 -8.17
CA ASN A 72 8.40 -12.30 -8.39
C ASN A 72 9.22 -12.98 -7.26
N SER A 73 9.89 -12.18 -6.41
CA SER A 73 10.61 -12.51 -5.16
C SER A 73 11.58 -11.35 -4.82
N LYS A 74 12.29 -11.42 -3.68
CA LYS A 74 13.39 -10.48 -3.35
C LYS A 74 14.48 -10.39 -4.44
N LEU A 75 14.62 -11.41 -5.29
CA LEU A 75 15.53 -11.43 -6.45
C LEU A 75 14.98 -10.66 -7.66
N GLY A 76 13.66 -10.62 -7.85
CA GLY A 76 13.02 -9.98 -9.02
C GLY A 76 13.12 -8.45 -9.03
N VAL A 77 13.27 -7.85 -7.84
CA VAL A 77 13.45 -6.41 -7.64
C VAL A 77 14.89 -6.02 -7.30
N ALA A 78 15.83 -6.97 -7.25
CA ALA A 78 17.22 -6.71 -6.90
C ALA A 78 17.95 -5.83 -7.93
N SER A 79 17.48 -5.79 -9.18
CA SER A 79 17.99 -4.89 -10.22
C SER A 79 17.84 -3.41 -9.86
N TRP A 80 16.91 -3.07 -8.96
CA TRP A 80 16.68 -1.70 -8.49
C TRP A 80 17.79 -1.18 -7.57
N ILE A 81 18.60 -2.05 -6.96
CA ILE A 81 19.68 -1.66 -6.05
C ILE A 81 20.70 -0.73 -6.74
N MET A 82 20.98 -0.96 -8.03
CA MET A 82 21.95 -0.14 -8.79
C MET A 82 21.32 1.08 -9.47
N LYS A 83 20.01 1.32 -9.32
CA LYS A 83 19.31 2.40 -10.01
C LYS A 83 19.31 3.66 -9.17
N ASN A 84 19.69 4.78 -9.79
CA ASN A 84 19.72 6.10 -9.14
C ASN A 84 18.32 6.76 -9.10
N ALA A 85 18.23 7.90 -8.41
CA ALA A 85 16.99 8.64 -8.22
C ALA A 85 16.32 9.08 -9.55
N SER A 86 17.10 9.55 -10.53
CA SER A 86 16.58 9.97 -11.84
C SER A 86 15.93 8.80 -12.58
N TYR A 87 16.62 7.66 -12.68
CA TYR A 87 16.11 6.46 -13.33
C TYR A 87 14.84 5.96 -12.64
N ARG A 88 14.83 5.93 -11.30
CA ARG A 88 13.65 5.55 -10.51
C ARG A 88 12.46 6.46 -10.80
N LYS A 89 12.68 7.78 -10.81
CA LYS A 89 11.64 8.78 -11.12
C LYS A 89 11.05 8.57 -12.52
N GLU A 90 11.89 8.44 -13.53
CA GLU A 90 11.44 8.31 -14.93
C GLU A 90 10.69 6.98 -15.16
N THR A 91 11.24 5.90 -14.61
CA THR A 91 10.71 4.54 -14.83
C THR A 91 9.44 4.28 -14.01
N LEU A 92 9.39 4.74 -12.76
CA LEU A 92 8.23 4.58 -11.87
C LEU A 92 7.35 5.83 -11.90
N ASP A 93 6.86 6.18 -13.10
CA ASP A 93 5.89 7.24 -13.31
C ASP A 93 4.50 6.64 -13.58
N PRO A 94 3.44 7.05 -12.84
CA PRO A 94 2.08 6.57 -13.07
C PRO A 94 1.56 6.81 -14.51
N GLN A 95 2.07 7.81 -15.22
CA GLN A 95 1.70 8.12 -16.61
C GLN A 95 2.39 7.21 -17.62
N ASN A 96 3.58 6.69 -17.29
CA ASN A 96 4.40 5.87 -18.18
C ASN A 96 4.33 4.38 -17.85
N THR A 97 3.62 3.99 -16.80
CA THR A 97 3.52 2.60 -16.34
C THR A 97 2.12 2.02 -16.47
N ASP A 98 2.04 0.73 -16.76
CA ASP A 98 0.80 -0.05 -16.70
C ASP A 98 1.02 -1.43 -16.09
N ILE A 99 -0.06 -2.16 -15.84
CA ILE A 99 -0.02 -3.49 -15.24
C ILE A 99 0.68 -4.47 -16.18
N TYR A 100 1.57 -5.29 -15.63
CA TYR A 100 2.20 -6.39 -16.34
C TYR A 100 1.58 -7.73 -15.89
N ASP A 101 0.67 -8.26 -16.71
CA ASP A 101 -0.08 -9.49 -16.39
C ASP A 101 0.71 -10.79 -16.66
N SER A 102 1.95 -10.67 -17.12
CA SER A 102 2.89 -11.76 -17.43
C SER A 102 3.99 -11.88 -16.36
N GLY A 103 4.57 -13.06 -16.14
CA GLY A 103 5.66 -13.28 -15.17
C GLY A 103 5.39 -14.37 -14.12
N ALA A 104 6.42 -14.76 -13.35
CA ALA A 104 6.30 -15.67 -12.21
C ALA A 104 5.64 -14.91 -11.06
N ILE A 105 4.33 -15.04 -11.02
CA ILE A 105 3.44 -14.19 -10.23
C ILE A 105 3.55 -14.58 -8.75
N ASN A 106 3.54 -13.60 -7.84
CA ASN A 106 3.33 -13.82 -6.40
C ASN A 106 2.37 -15.00 -6.14
N ASN A 107 2.64 -15.83 -5.13
CA ASN A 107 1.88 -17.07 -4.84
C ASN A 107 0.34 -16.86 -4.92
N TYR A 108 -0.16 -15.69 -4.48
CA TYR A 108 -1.58 -15.31 -4.55
C TYR A 108 -2.22 -15.37 -5.95
N ILE A 109 -1.50 -15.01 -7.01
CA ILE A 109 -2.04 -14.97 -8.39
C ILE A 109 -1.76 -16.30 -9.10
N ALA A 110 -0.63 -16.94 -8.84
CA ALA A 110 -0.30 -18.26 -9.38
C ALA A 110 -1.28 -19.33 -8.86
N GLU A 111 -1.65 -19.28 -7.58
CA GLU A 111 -2.70 -20.13 -7.01
C GLU A 111 -4.08 -19.75 -7.54
N GLY A 112 -4.35 -18.46 -7.74
CA GLY A 112 -5.61 -18.00 -8.31
C GLY A 112 -5.89 -18.53 -9.72
N ARG A 113 -4.86 -18.68 -10.56
CA ARG A 113 -5.00 -19.30 -11.90
C ARG A 113 -5.41 -20.77 -11.84
N LYS A 114 -5.13 -21.49 -10.75
CA LYS A 114 -5.60 -22.88 -10.54
C LYS A 114 -7.10 -22.96 -10.22
N PHE A 115 -7.71 -21.85 -9.79
CA PHE A 115 -9.12 -21.74 -9.42
C PHE A 115 -9.82 -20.58 -10.13
N SER A 116 -9.38 -20.21 -11.35
CA SER A 116 -9.89 -19.05 -12.12
C SER A 116 -11.41 -19.07 -12.32
N ASP A 117 -12.02 -20.25 -12.26
CA ASP A 117 -13.47 -20.43 -12.29
C ASP A 117 -14.21 -19.90 -11.04
N ARG A 118 -13.52 -19.49 -9.97
CA ARG A 118 -14.14 -19.01 -8.71
C ARG A 118 -13.35 -17.89 -8.03
N TYR A 119 -12.05 -17.84 -8.24
CA TYR A 119 -11.14 -16.90 -7.61
C TYR A 119 -10.37 -16.12 -8.68
N HIS A 120 -10.45 -14.81 -8.58
CA HIS A 120 -9.88 -13.85 -9.51
C HIS A 120 -8.86 -13.01 -8.76
N VAL A 121 -7.81 -12.55 -9.45
CA VAL A 121 -6.94 -11.51 -8.93
C VAL A 121 -6.91 -10.36 -9.90
N MET A 122 -7.11 -9.16 -9.37
CA MET A 122 -6.99 -7.94 -10.14
C MET A 122 -5.79 -7.14 -9.64
N GLY A 123 -4.67 -7.24 -10.36
CA GLY A 123 -3.57 -6.30 -10.19
C GLY A 123 -4.01 -4.87 -10.57
N TYR A 124 -3.30 -3.87 -10.06
CA TYR A 124 -3.50 -2.49 -10.45
C TYR A 124 -2.19 -1.71 -10.46
N ASN A 125 -2.12 -0.65 -11.26
CA ASN A 125 -0.98 0.26 -11.20
C ASN A 125 -1.03 0.99 -9.85
N TRP A 126 -0.12 0.63 -8.94
CA TRP A 126 -0.10 1.16 -7.58
C TRP A 126 0.53 2.55 -7.47
N LEU A 127 1.15 3.07 -8.55
CA LEU A 127 1.65 4.44 -8.62
C LEU A 127 0.51 5.45 -8.85
N GLN A 128 -0.51 5.06 -9.61
CA GLN A 128 -1.65 5.92 -9.95
C GLN A 128 -2.61 6.08 -8.76
N SER A 129 -3.55 7.03 -8.86
CA SER A 129 -4.54 7.27 -7.81
C SER A 129 -5.40 6.03 -7.59
N ASN A 130 -5.64 5.65 -6.33
CA ASN A 130 -6.54 4.56 -5.97
C ASN A 130 -7.97 4.78 -6.49
N ALA A 131 -8.39 6.03 -6.73
CA ALA A 131 -9.67 6.33 -7.41
C ALA A 131 -9.69 5.85 -8.87
N VAL A 132 -8.56 5.95 -9.59
CA VAL A 132 -8.41 5.42 -10.96
C VAL A 132 -8.44 3.90 -10.91
N SER A 133 -7.70 3.30 -9.98
CA SER A 133 -7.70 1.85 -9.77
C SER A 133 -9.09 1.32 -9.38
N ALA A 134 -9.89 2.09 -8.64
CA ALA A 134 -11.25 1.73 -8.27
C ALA A 134 -12.22 1.77 -9.47
N ARG A 135 -12.00 2.66 -10.45
CA ARG A 135 -12.75 2.61 -11.72
C ARG A 135 -12.39 1.38 -12.54
N LYS A 136 -11.09 1.04 -12.62
CA LYS A 136 -10.65 -0.22 -13.24
C LYS A 136 -11.26 -1.44 -12.53
N LEU A 137 -11.41 -1.39 -11.19
CA LEU A 137 -12.11 -2.42 -10.43
C LEU A 137 -13.59 -2.52 -10.79
N ALA A 138 -14.28 -1.39 -10.95
CA ALA A 138 -15.68 -1.42 -11.40
C ALA A 138 -15.83 -2.15 -12.73
N GLU A 139 -15.02 -1.79 -13.73
CA GLU A 139 -15.00 -2.46 -15.04
C GLU A 139 -14.65 -3.95 -14.94
N TYR A 140 -13.71 -4.31 -14.07
CA TYR A 140 -13.30 -5.70 -13.86
C TYR A 140 -14.41 -6.51 -13.19
N VAL A 141 -15.11 -5.95 -12.20
CA VAL A 141 -16.27 -6.59 -11.56
C VAL A 141 -17.37 -6.84 -12.57
N ASP A 142 -17.67 -5.88 -13.45
CA ASP A 142 -18.68 -6.05 -14.50
C ASP A 142 -18.29 -7.17 -15.48
N LYS A 143 -17.02 -7.22 -15.89
CA LYS A 143 -16.48 -8.31 -16.74
C LYS A 143 -16.58 -9.68 -16.04
N VAL A 144 -16.21 -9.75 -14.76
CA VAL A 144 -16.33 -10.97 -13.96
C VAL A 144 -17.78 -11.39 -13.91
N LEU A 145 -18.71 -10.53 -13.46
CA LEU A 145 -20.13 -10.87 -13.37
C LEU A 145 -20.71 -11.33 -14.73
N ALA A 146 -20.35 -10.67 -15.83
CA ALA A 146 -20.75 -11.05 -17.18
C ALA A 146 -20.23 -12.45 -17.57
N SER A 147 -18.95 -12.76 -17.29
CA SER A 147 -18.33 -14.06 -17.62
C SER A 147 -18.98 -15.24 -16.88
N TYR A 148 -19.55 -15.02 -15.70
CA TYR A 148 -20.30 -16.05 -14.99
C TYR A 148 -21.75 -16.16 -15.49
N GLY A 149 -22.36 -15.06 -15.91
CA GLY A 149 -23.73 -15.02 -16.40
C GLY A 149 -24.71 -15.74 -15.47
N LYS A 150 -25.42 -16.75 -15.98
CA LYS A 150 -26.41 -17.54 -15.21
C LYS A 150 -25.81 -18.39 -14.10
N ARG A 151 -24.48 -18.64 -14.12
CA ARG A 151 -23.77 -19.35 -13.04
C ARG A 151 -23.53 -18.46 -11.82
N CYS A 152 -23.59 -17.12 -11.96
CA CYS A 152 -23.46 -16.24 -10.81
C CYS A 152 -24.69 -16.37 -9.91
N ALA A 153 -24.51 -16.82 -8.67
CA ALA A 153 -25.59 -17.17 -7.76
C ALA A 153 -26.52 -15.98 -7.48
N ILE A 154 -25.94 -14.79 -7.33
CA ILE A 154 -26.65 -13.59 -6.86
C ILE A 154 -26.28 -12.31 -7.62
N LYS A 155 -25.56 -12.41 -8.76
CA LYS A 155 -24.99 -11.27 -9.50
C LYS A 155 -24.15 -10.33 -8.63
N LYS A 156 -23.42 -10.88 -7.65
CA LYS A 156 -22.49 -10.13 -6.78
C LYS A 156 -21.17 -10.87 -6.65
N VAL A 157 -20.12 -10.12 -6.34
CA VAL A 157 -18.78 -10.63 -6.02
C VAL A 157 -18.46 -10.48 -4.54
N ILE A 158 -17.50 -11.25 -4.04
CA ILE A 158 -16.84 -11.00 -2.76
C ILE A 158 -15.48 -10.38 -3.05
N LEU A 159 -15.13 -9.30 -2.36
CA LEU A 159 -13.80 -8.71 -2.45
C LEU A 159 -12.94 -9.16 -1.27
N VAL A 160 -11.71 -9.57 -1.54
CA VAL A 160 -10.67 -9.80 -0.53
C VAL A 160 -9.53 -8.87 -0.84
N THR A 161 -9.01 -8.15 0.15
CA THR A 161 -8.00 -7.12 -0.11
C THR A 161 -6.79 -7.29 0.79
N HIS A 162 -5.63 -6.87 0.29
CA HIS A 162 -4.42 -6.67 1.06
C HIS A 162 -4.06 -5.18 1.07
N SER A 163 -3.67 -4.65 2.23
CA SER A 163 -3.15 -3.30 2.38
C SER A 163 -4.00 -2.23 1.67
N MET A 164 -3.40 -1.40 0.81
CA MET A 164 -4.08 -0.33 0.06
C MET A 164 -5.09 -0.81 -0.98
N GLY A 165 -5.10 -2.10 -1.35
CA GLY A 165 -6.21 -2.68 -2.12
C GLY A 165 -7.55 -2.53 -1.41
N GLY A 166 -7.53 -2.43 -0.07
CA GLY A 166 -8.71 -2.08 0.74
C GLY A 166 -9.25 -0.69 0.46
N LEU A 167 -8.38 0.29 0.20
CA LEU A 167 -8.78 1.66 -0.15
C LEU A 167 -9.40 1.70 -1.55
N VAL A 168 -8.85 0.93 -2.49
CA VAL A 168 -9.43 0.75 -3.84
C VAL A 168 -10.83 0.15 -3.75
N ALA A 169 -11.00 -0.95 -3.00
CA ALA A 169 -12.29 -1.60 -2.81
C ALA A 169 -13.32 -0.70 -2.13
N ARG A 170 -12.92 0.04 -1.09
CA ARG A 170 -13.81 0.99 -0.41
C ARG A 170 -14.23 2.13 -1.32
N HIS A 171 -13.32 2.68 -2.13
CA HIS A 171 -13.67 3.76 -3.05
C HIS A 171 -14.65 3.27 -4.12
N TYR A 172 -14.47 2.06 -4.66
CA TYR A 172 -15.43 1.45 -5.56
C TYR A 172 -16.80 1.26 -4.89
N SER A 173 -16.83 0.64 -3.70
CA SER A 173 -18.07 0.37 -2.95
C SER A 173 -18.83 1.66 -2.62
N GLU A 174 -18.13 2.67 -2.09
CA GLU A 174 -18.76 3.78 -1.38
C GLU A 174 -18.82 5.09 -2.19
N ASN A 175 -17.94 5.27 -3.18
CA ASN A 175 -17.86 6.51 -3.96
C ASN A 175 -18.16 6.32 -5.46
N LEU A 176 -18.17 5.07 -5.97
CA LEU A 176 -18.48 4.78 -7.38
C LEU A 176 -19.79 3.99 -7.56
N GLY A 177 -20.60 3.83 -6.51
CA GLY A 177 -21.87 3.10 -6.58
C GLY A 177 -21.74 1.58 -6.67
N GLY A 178 -20.54 1.02 -6.44
CA GLY A 178 -20.27 -0.41 -6.56
C GLY A 178 -20.87 -1.30 -5.47
N ARG A 179 -21.43 -0.71 -4.40
CA ARG A 179 -21.95 -1.43 -3.23
C ARG A 179 -22.91 -2.57 -3.62
N ASP A 180 -23.81 -2.36 -4.57
CA ASP A 180 -24.83 -3.36 -4.92
C ASP A 180 -24.26 -4.57 -5.66
N ASN A 181 -23.11 -4.42 -6.32
CA ASN A 181 -22.39 -5.48 -7.01
C ASN A 181 -21.52 -6.32 -6.04
N ILE A 182 -21.43 -5.94 -4.77
CA ILE A 182 -20.59 -6.57 -3.76
C ILE A 182 -21.46 -7.28 -2.72
N LEU A 183 -21.21 -8.56 -2.47
CA LEU A 183 -21.84 -9.30 -1.38
C LEU A 183 -21.22 -8.90 -0.04
N GLY A 184 -19.90 -8.77 0.00
CA GLY A 184 -19.14 -8.34 1.17
C GLY A 184 -17.65 -8.19 0.86
N ILE A 185 -16.94 -7.59 1.81
CA ILE A 185 -15.51 -7.29 1.68
C ILE A 185 -14.76 -7.85 2.88
N VAL A 186 -13.64 -8.53 2.64
CA VAL A 186 -12.65 -8.89 3.66
C VAL A 186 -11.41 -8.03 3.44
N HIS A 187 -11.10 -7.17 4.40
CA HIS A 187 -9.87 -6.38 4.39
C HIS A 187 -8.78 -7.07 5.23
N GLY A 188 -7.59 -7.23 4.66
CA GLY A 188 -6.38 -7.62 5.39
C GLY A 188 -5.40 -6.46 5.47
N VAL A 189 -4.96 -6.14 6.69
CA VAL A 189 -3.93 -5.11 6.99
C VAL A 189 -4.13 -3.76 6.27
N MET A 190 -5.40 -3.35 6.10
CA MET A 190 -5.73 -2.10 5.42
C MET A 190 -5.31 -0.90 6.29
N PRO A 191 -4.58 0.09 5.74
CA PRO A 191 -4.30 1.36 6.41
C PRO A 191 -5.53 2.27 6.38
N ASP A 192 -6.49 2.05 7.29
CA ASP A 192 -7.80 2.70 7.28
C ASP A 192 -7.73 4.24 7.29
N THR A 193 -6.88 4.79 8.15
CA THR A 193 -6.70 6.24 8.30
C THR A 193 -5.34 6.74 7.78
N GLY A 194 -4.60 5.88 7.08
CA GLY A 194 -3.25 6.13 6.57
C GLY A 194 -2.14 5.59 7.49
N SER A 195 -0.88 5.89 7.18
CA SER A 195 0.27 5.52 7.99
C SER A 195 1.39 6.56 7.89
N PRO A 196 1.96 7.02 9.03
CA PRO A 196 3.13 7.89 9.05
C PRO A 196 4.39 7.29 8.41
N VAL A 197 4.39 5.99 8.09
CA VAL A 197 5.51 5.35 7.37
C VAL A 197 5.81 6.04 6.03
N THR A 198 4.82 6.62 5.35
CA THR A 198 5.05 7.38 4.11
C THR A 198 5.90 8.63 4.38
N TYR A 199 5.67 9.32 5.50
CA TYR A 199 6.53 10.44 5.93
C TYR A 199 7.95 9.94 6.18
N LYS A 200 8.11 8.85 6.94
CA LYS A 200 9.43 8.23 7.20
C LYS A 200 10.17 7.90 5.90
N ARG A 201 9.48 7.29 4.93
CA ARG A 201 10.04 6.87 3.64
C ARG A 201 10.50 8.06 2.80
N MET A 202 9.69 9.10 2.68
CA MET A 202 10.07 10.30 1.92
C MET A 202 11.23 11.06 2.57
N LYS A 203 11.29 11.12 3.91
CA LYS A 203 12.39 11.81 4.59
C LYS A 203 13.67 10.97 4.64
N THR A 204 13.57 9.72 5.06
CA THR A 204 14.73 8.93 5.49
C THR A 204 14.95 7.64 4.71
N GLY A 205 14.11 7.35 3.70
CA GLY A 205 14.17 6.09 2.99
C GLY A 205 13.55 4.93 3.76
N GLU A 206 13.70 3.72 3.22
CA GLU A 206 13.32 2.48 3.89
C GLU A 206 14.56 1.74 4.42
N ASP A 207 14.41 1.01 5.53
CA ASP A 207 15.52 0.25 6.13
C ASP A 207 15.62 -1.16 5.54
N GLY A 208 16.79 -1.77 5.71
CA GLY A 208 17.03 -3.18 5.38
C GLY A 208 16.95 -3.51 3.89
N ILE A 209 16.68 -4.78 3.58
CA ILE A 209 16.67 -5.31 2.21
C ILE A 209 15.58 -4.63 1.36
N THR A 210 14.44 -4.30 1.96
CA THR A 210 13.37 -3.53 1.30
C THR A 210 13.87 -2.14 0.90
N GLY A 211 14.60 -1.46 1.79
CA GLY A 211 15.29 -0.19 1.52
C GLY A 211 16.24 -0.22 0.33
N LEU A 212 17.09 -1.25 0.23
CA LEU A 212 18.01 -1.39 -0.90
C LEU A 212 17.28 -1.40 -2.25
N VAL A 213 16.06 -1.93 -2.27
CA VAL A 213 15.24 -2.06 -3.47
C VAL A 213 14.46 -0.78 -3.73
N ILE A 214 13.65 -0.33 -2.78
CA ILE A 214 12.64 0.71 -3.03
C ILE A 214 13.22 2.11 -2.91
N GLY A 215 14.25 2.27 -2.10
CA GLY A 215 14.99 3.51 -1.87
C GLY A 215 15.48 3.57 -0.43
N SER A 216 16.79 3.66 -0.28
CA SER A 216 17.49 3.63 1.01
C SER A 216 17.49 4.97 1.73
N ASN A 217 17.07 6.03 1.02
CA ASN A 217 17.06 7.39 1.52
C ASN A 217 15.93 8.24 0.90
N GLY A 218 15.75 9.45 1.45
CA GLY A 218 14.75 10.39 0.97
C GLY A 218 14.97 10.89 -0.46
N ALA A 219 16.22 11.02 -0.91
CA ALA A 219 16.56 11.47 -2.26
C ALA A 219 16.22 10.41 -3.34
N GLU A 220 16.21 9.13 -2.98
CA GLU A 220 15.77 8.04 -3.86
C GLU A 220 14.25 7.85 -3.84
N MET A 221 13.63 7.98 -2.65
CA MET A 221 12.19 7.73 -2.47
C MET A 221 11.31 8.89 -2.91
N THR A 222 11.65 10.12 -2.52
CA THR A 222 10.81 11.30 -2.74
C THR A 222 10.50 11.57 -4.21
N PRO A 223 11.45 11.47 -5.18
CA PRO A 223 11.15 11.72 -6.58
C PRO A 223 10.00 10.85 -7.13
N VAL A 224 9.96 9.58 -6.72
CA VAL A 224 8.95 8.60 -7.12
C VAL A 224 7.65 8.82 -6.36
N LEU A 225 7.72 8.97 -5.04
CA LEU A 225 6.54 9.09 -4.19
C LEU A 225 5.82 10.43 -4.45
N ALA A 226 6.54 11.53 -4.59
CA ALA A 226 5.96 12.86 -4.76
C ALA A 226 5.21 13.06 -6.09
N GLN A 227 5.50 12.27 -7.13
CA GLN A 227 4.75 12.27 -8.40
C GLN A 227 3.64 11.21 -8.44
N SER A 228 3.60 10.31 -7.46
CA SER A 228 2.73 9.13 -7.47
C SER A 228 1.58 9.29 -6.46
N PRO A 229 0.35 9.58 -6.92
CA PRO A 229 -0.77 9.75 -6.00
C PRO A 229 -1.12 8.47 -5.21
N GLY A 230 -0.86 7.28 -5.74
CA GLY A 230 -1.14 6.01 -5.06
C GLY A 230 -0.42 5.92 -3.71
N PRO A 231 0.93 5.95 -3.66
CA PRO A 231 1.69 5.98 -2.41
C PRO A 231 1.38 7.19 -1.51
N LEU A 232 1.12 8.37 -2.07
CA LEU A 232 0.75 9.56 -1.27
C LEU A 232 -0.61 9.42 -0.58
N GLN A 233 -1.54 8.63 -1.15
CA GLN A 233 -2.83 8.32 -0.52
C GLN A 233 -2.72 7.40 0.70
N LEU A 234 -1.51 6.91 1.03
CA LEU A 234 -1.21 6.26 2.31
C LEU A 234 -0.96 7.25 3.44
N LEU A 235 -0.72 8.54 3.16
CA LEU A 235 -0.45 9.54 4.19
C LEU A 235 -1.61 9.64 5.19
N PRO A 236 -1.34 9.91 6.49
CA PRO A 236 -2.38 10.17 7.48
C PRO A 236 -3.38 11.26 7.03
N GLY A 237 -4.67 10.92 6.98
CA GLY A 237 -5.74 11.90 6.80
C GLY A 237 -6.08 12.63 8.09
N LYS A 238 -7.07 13.53 8.07
CA LYS A 238 -7.57 14.18 9.31
C LYS A 238 -8.10 13.16 10.33
N ALA A 239 -8.68 12.06 9.84
CA ALA A 239 -9.22 11.00 10.68
C ALA A 239 -8.16 10.17 11.42
N TYR A 240 -6.89 10.22 11.01
CA TYR A 240 -5.79 9.59 11.74
C TYR A 240 -5.62 10.21 13.13
N GLY A 241 -5.88 11.52 13.23
CA GLY A 241 -5.76 12.29 14.47
C GLY A 241 -4.61 13.29 14.43
N LYS A 242 -4.49 14.01 15.55
CA LYS A 242 -3.53 15.11 15.75
C LYS A 242 -2.25 14.60 16.40
N GLY A 243 -1.17 15.37 16.24
CA GLY A 243 0.06 15.16 17.01
C GLY A 243 0.81 13.86 16.74
N TRP A 244 0.76 13.33 15.51
CA TRP A 244 1.52 12.14 15.13
C TRP A 244 2.94 12.43 14.64
N LEU A 245 3.31 13.70 14.42
CA LEU A 245 4.68 14.15 14.14
C LEU A 245 5.19 14.97 15.33
N HIS A 246 6.25 14.51 15.97
CA HIS A 246 6.89 15.14 17.12
C HIS A 246 8.27 15.69 16.75
N ILE A 247 8.51 16.96 17.06
CA ILE A 247 9.83 17.60 16.95
C ILE A 247 10.32 17.91 18.37
N ALA A 248 11.18 17.05 18.91
CA ALA A 248 11.76 17.21 20.24
C ALA A 248 13.08 17.98 20.17
N ASP A 249 12.99 19.28 20.47
CA ASP A 249 14.07 20.26 20.41
C ASP A 249 14.38 20.79 21.83
N GLY A 250 15.41 20.23 22.47
CA GLY A 250 15.71 20.45 23.88
C GLY A 250 14.53 20.07 24.80
N LYS A 251 14.08 21.03 25.61
CA LYS A 251 12.96 20.89 26.55
C LYS A 251 11.59 21.04 25.89
N ILE A 252 11.53 21.47 24.63
CA ILE A 252 10.28 21.70 23.90
C ILE A 252 10.02 20.52 22.97
N THR A 253 8.76 20.09 22.90
CA THR A 253 8.31 19.12 21.90
C THR A 253 7.09 19.67 21.17
N HIS A 254 7.27 20.04 19.91
CA HIS A 254 6.16 20.40 19.03
C HIS A 254 5.46 19.14 18.53
N LYS A 255 4.12 19.17 18.45
CA LYS A 255 3.29 18.05 18.00
C LYS A 255 2.39 18.49 16.86
N LEU A 256 2.52 17.85 15.71
CA LEU A 256 1.79 18.15 14.48
C LEU A 256 1.04 16.91 13.98
N PRO A 257 -0.07 17.06 13.24
CA PRO A 257 -0.75 18.34 13.00
C PRO A 257 -1.51 18.75 14.25
N GLU A 258 -1.71 20.06 14.42
CA GLU A 258 -2.69 20.59 15.34
C GLU A 258 -4.11 20.49 14.75
N PHE A 259 -4.27 20.59 13.44
CA PHE A 259 -5.58 20.50 12.79
C PHE A 259 -5.58 19.88 11.38
N ASP A 260 -4.71 20.33 10.48
CA ASP A 260 -4.72 19.96 9.05
C ASP A 260 -3.32 19.48 8.61
N PRO A 261 -3.09 18.15 8.50
CA PRO A 261 -1.78 17.62 8.12
C PRO A 261 -1.35 18.02 6.71
N TYR A 262 -2.29 18.33 5.82
CA TYR A 262 -1.96 18.76 4.46
C TYR A 262 -1.27 20.11 4.48
N LYS A 263 -1.80 21.08 5.22
CA LYS A 263 -1.18 22.41 5.33
C LYS A 263 0.04 22.38 6.23
N GLU A 264 -0.08 21.73 7.38
CA GLU A 264 0.91 21.84 8.45
C GLU A 264 2.13 20.97 8.23
N ILE A 265 2.05 19.90 7.41
CA ILE A 265 3.14 18.92 7.25
C ILE A 265 3.42 18.64 5.78
N TYR A 266 2.39 18.33 4.98
CA TYR A 266 2.62 17.83 3.61
C TYR A 266 3.00 18.93 2.64
N LEU A 267 2.38 20.10 2.77
CA LEU A 267 2.62 21.28 1.95
C LEU A 267 3.47 22.34 2.68
N GLU A 268 4.06 21.99 3.82
CA GLU A 268 5.08 22.82 4.48
C GLU A 268 6.38 22.71 3.68
N LYS A 269 6.77 23.83 3.06
CA LYS A 269 7.88 23.90 2.09
C LYS A 269 9.22 24.25 2.75
N ASN A 270 9.19 25.07 3.79
CA ASN A 270 10.36 25.81 4.25
C ASN A 270 10.97 25.22 5.51
N ARG A 271 10.17 24.59 6.37
CA ARG A 271 10.66 24.02 7.62
C ARG A 271 11.27 22.65 7.39
N TRP A 272 12.40 22.37 8.03
CA TRP A 272 13.21 21.17 7.81
C TRP A 272 12.44 19.84 8.02
N TRP A 273 11.41 19.86 8.86
CA TRP A 273 10.58 18.71 9.16
C TRP A 273 9.36 18.57 8.23
N GLY A 274 9.12 19.49 7.29
CA GLY A 274 8.11 19.33 6.25
C GLY A 274 8.30 18.03 5.46
N LEU A 275 7.19 17.42 5.00
CA LEU A 275 7.20 16.10 4.35
C LEU A 275 8.11 16.08 3.12
N CYS A 276 7.93 17.07 2.24
CA CYS A 276 8.52 17.06 0.92
C CYS A 276 9.57 18.17 0.80
N GLU A 277 10.83 17.78 0.60
CA GLU A 277 11.92 18.72 0.36
C GLU A 277 12.01 19.01 -1.14
N THR A 278 11.93 20.27 -1.56
CA THR A 278 11.97 20.68 -2.98
C THR A 278 13.15 20.06 -3.73
N ARG A 279 14.31 19.99 -3.07
CA ARG A 279 15.54 19.42 -3.64
C ARG A 279 15.47 17.97 -4.09
N PHE A 280 14.50 17.20 -3.60
CA PHE A 280 14.33 15.79 -3.95
C PHE A 280 13.23 15.58 -4.99
N LEU A 281 12.52 16.62 -5.44
CA LEU A 281 11.43 16.44 -6.39
C LEU A 281 11.92 16.09 -7.80
N ASN A 282 13.03 16.70 -8.21
CA ASN A 282 13.64 16.51 -9.52
C ASN A 282 15.15 16.32 -9.39
N PRO A 283 15.62 15.05 -9.44
CA PRO A 283 17.04 14.71 -9.36
C PRO A 283 17.91 15.35 -10.46
N ASP A 284 17.32 15.72 -11.60
CA ASP A 284 18.02 16.22 -12.78
C ASP A 284 18.02 17.75 -12.90
N LYS A 285 17.40 18.47 -11.95
CA LYS A 285 17.41 19.94 -11.95
C LYS A 285 18.77 20.48 -11.54
N GLU A 286 19.19 21.58 -12.17
CA GLU A 286 20.45 22.27 -11.85
C GLU A 286 20.41 22.93 -10.45
N ASP A 287 19.46 23.84 -10.21
CA ASP A 287 19.17 24.38 -8.87
C ASP A 287 17.99 23.63 -8.24
N LYS A 288 18.27 22.50 -7.61
CA LYS A 288 17.26 21.62 -6.98
C LYS A 288 16.47 22.33 -5.88
N TRP A 289 17.07 23.29 -5.18
CA TRP A 289 16.44 23.97 -4.05
C TRP A 289 15.35 24.96 -4.47
N LYS A 290 15.42 25.47 -5.70
CA LYS A 290 14.48 26.46 -6.25
C LYS A 290 13.58 25.91 -7.36
N ASP A 291 13.33 24.60 -7.38
CA ASP A 291 12.49 23.97 -8.39
C ASP A 291 10.98 24.22 -8.14
N GLU A 292 10.54 25.45 -8.40
CA GLU A 292 9.15 25.89 -8.23
C GLU A 292 8.17 25.12 -9.10
N GLU A 293 8.60 24.66 -10.27
CA GLU A 293 7.77 23.89 -11.19
C GLU A 293 7.41 22.53 -10.58
N SER A 294 8.41 21.76 -10.15
CA SER A 294 8.16 20.47 -9.52
C SER A 294 7.41 20.61 -8.20
N TRP A 295 7.70 21.65 -7.42
CA TRP A 295 6.94 21.95 -6.20
C TRP A 295 5.47 22.25 -6.51
N SER A 296 5.20 23.06 -7.53
CA SER A 296 3.83 23.36 -7.98
C SER A 296 3.10 22.09 -8.42
N ASN A 297 3.76 21.20 -9.17
CA ASN A 297 3.19 19.93 -9.58
C ASN A 297 2.83 19.04 -8.37
N TYR A 298 3.74 18.90 -7.40
CA TYR A 298 3.48 18.19 -6.15
C TYR A 298 2.31 18.80 -5.38
N TRP A 299 2.28 20.12 -5.23
CA TRP A 299 1.21 20.85 -4.54
C TRP A 299 -0.15 20.61 -5.19
N GLN A 300 -0.21 20.67 -6.52
CA GLN A 300 -1.43 20.42 -7.28
C GLN A 300 -1.89 18.97 -7.12
N LEU A 301 -0.98 18.00 -7.21
CA LEU A 301 -1.28 16.58 -7.00
C LEU A 301 -1.86 16.34 -5.60
N MET A 302 -1.22 16.89 -4.57
CA MET A 302 -1.69 16.79 -3.19
C MET A 302 -3.09 17.38 -3.01
N LYS A 303 -3.33 18.58 -3.56
CA LYS A 303 -4.60 19.29 -3.41
C LYS A 303 -5.74 18.70 -4.23
N LYS A 304 -5.48 18.29 -5.47
CA LYS A 304 -6.52 17.87 -6.43
C LYS A 304 -6.76 16.37 -6.46
N THR A 305 -5.81 15.55 -6.02
CA THR A 305 -5.90 14.09 -6.17
C THR A 305 -5.72 13.34 -4.86
N VAL A 306 -4.74 13.70 -4.04
CA VAL A 306 -4.45 12.97 -2.79
C VAL A 306 -5.45 13.32 -1.69
N ARG A 307 -5.55 14.61 -1.33
CA ARG A 307 -6.43 15.09 -0.25
C ARG A 307 -7.90 14.73 -0.48
N PRO A 308 -8.52 14.97 -1.66
CA PRO A 308 -9.92 14.63 -1.87
C PRO A 308 -10.17 13.13 -1.67
N PHE A 309 -9.31 12.27 -2.20
CA PHE A 309 -9.45 10.82 -2.03
C PHE A 309 -9.42 10.39 -0.57
N ILE A 310 -8.42 10.82 0.19
CA ILE A 310 -8.26 10.43 1.60
C ILE A 310 -9.47 10.90 2.42
N GLU A 311 -9.83 12.18 2.30
CA GLU A 311 -10.89 12.77 3.13
C GLU A 311 -12.28 12.27 2.76
N GLU A 312 -12.56 12.03 1.47
CA GLU A 312 -13.87 11.52 1.03
C GLU A 312 -14.09 10.05 1.38
N LEU A 313 -13.04 9.27 1.64
CA LEU A 313 -13.15 7.84 1.99
C LEU A 313 -13.35 7.61 3.49
N SER A 314 -12.98 8.59 4.31
CA SER A 314 -13.01 8.52 5.77
C SER A 314 -14.38 8.08 6.31
N GLY A 315 -14.39 7.08 7.19
CA GLY A 315 -15.60 6.59 7.86
C GLY A 315 -16.61 5.84 6.96
N LYS A 316 -16.30 5.61 5.68
CA LYS A 316 -17.18 4.89 4.74
C LYS A 316 -16.72 3.45 4.54
N TYR A 317 -17.64 2.51 4.73
CA TYR A 317 -17.41 1.06 4.62
C TYR A 317 -18.62 0.34 4.06
N HIS A 318 -18.39 -0.76 3.35
CA HIS A 318 -19.46 -1.66 2.94
C HIS A 318 -20.16 -2.26 4.18
N PRO A 319 -21.51 -2.39 4.23
CA PRO A 319 -22.24 -2.88 5.40
C PRO A 319 -21.96 -4.35 5.77
N ASN A 320 -21.34 -5.09 4.85
CA ASN A 320 -20.89 -6.47 5.05
C ASN A 320 -19.35 -6.54 4.99
N THR A 321 -18.68 -5.77 5.86
CA THR A 321 -17.22 -5.71 5.95
C THR A 321 -16.70 -6.54 7.12
N TYR A 322 -15.69 -7.35 6.83
CA TYR A 322 -14.85 -8.07 7.79
C TYR A 322 -13.42 -7.56 7.62
N THR A 323 -12.66 -7.46 8.71
CA THR A 323 -11.28 -6.96 8.61
C THR A 323 -10.37 -7.65 9.61
N PHE A 324 -9.10 -7.84 9.25
CA PHE A 324 -8.06 -8.12 10.22
C PHE A 324 -6.92 -7.13 10.07
N TYR A 325 -6.23 -6.85 11.17
CA TYR A 325 -5.15 -5.86 11.24
C TYR A 325 -4.00 -6.36 12.10
N GLY A 326 -2.79 -5.89 11.82
CA GLY A 326 -1.61 -6.23 12.62
C GLY A 326 -1.59 -5.52 13.97
N ALA A 327 -1.36 -6.29 15.02
CA ALA A 327 -1.17 -5.80 16.39
C ALA A 327 0.01 -6.53 17.05
N SER A 328 1.11 -6.65 16.31
CA SER A 328 2.32 -7.35 16.73
C SER A 328 3.23 -6.45 17.57
N GLU A 329 3.83 -7.03 18.60
CA GLU A 329 4.96 -6.43 19.33
C GLU A 329 6.31 -6.67 18.63
N LYS A 330 6.36 -7.63 17.69
CA LYS A 330 7.56 -7.96 16.90
C LYS A 330 7.70 -7.03 15.70
N HIS A 331 6.57 -6.56 15.15
CA HIS A 331 6.50 -5.70 13.98
C HIS A 331 6.02 -4.30 14.38
N LEU A 332 6.85 -3.59 15.14
CA LEU A 332 6.52 -2.23 15.57
C LEU A 332 6.39 -1.28 14.38
N SER A 333 5.36 -0.46 14.42
CA SER A 333 5.01 0.51 13.38
C SER A 333 5.12 1.95 13.90
N TYR A 334 5.26 2.88 12.96
CA TYR A 334 5.27 4.31 13.26
C TYR A 334 3.85 4.83 13.49
N GLY A 335 3.34 4.67 14.71
CA GLY A 335 2.15 5.39 15.18
C GLY A 335 2.37 6.89 15.29
N VAL A 336 3.57 7.24 15.76
CA VAL A 336 4.08 8.60 15.89
C VAL A 336 5.49 8.64 15.30
N ILE A 337 5.76 9.63 14.46
CA ILE A 337 7.11 10.00 14.01
C ILE A 337 7.69 10.97 15.04
N SER A 338 8.92 10.72 15.50
CA SER A 338 9.58 11.63 16.44
C SER A 338 11.00 11.90 16.00
N TRP A 339 11.29 13.16 15.67
CA TRP A 339 12.64 13.66 15.53
C TRP A 339 13.17 14.07 16.89
N LYS A 340 14.38 13.63 17.22
CA LYS A 340 15.04 13.90 18.50
C LYS A 340 16.40 14.52 18.29
N GLU A 341 16.70 15.57 19.04
CA GLU A 341 18.05 16.13 19.10
C GLU A 341 19.07 15.06 19.54
N VAL A 342 20.15 14.92 18.77
CA VAL A 342 21.30 14.02 19.03
C VAL A 342 22.64 14.77 18.91
N SER A 343 22.60 16.10 18.89
CA SER A 343 23.77 16.98 18.79
C SER A 343 24.84 16.61 19.82
N LYS A 344 26.10 16.47 19.37
CA LYS A 344 27.26 16.32 20.25
C LYS A 344 27.93 17.68 20.46
N ASP A 345 27.80 18.27 21.64
CA ASP A 345 28.66 19.33 22.23
C ASP A 345 29.08 20.57 21.40
N TYR A 346 28.45 20.87 20.25
CA TYR A 346 28.85 22.00 19.38
C TYR A 346 28.45 23.40 19.87
N TYR A 347 27.73 23.53 21.00
CA TYR A 347 27.36 24.82 21.58
C TYR A 347 27.39 24.77 23.10
N ASN A 348 27.51 25.94 23.74
CA ASN A 348 27.60 26.05 25.19
C ASN A 348 26.29 25.58 25.85
N LYS A 349 26.31 24.39 26.46
CA LYS A 349 25.16 23.75 27.14
C LYS A 349 24.60 24.56 28.32
N THR A 350 25.23 25.66 28.72
CA THR A 350 24.71 26.52 29.80
C THR A 350 23.51 27.36 29.38
N GLU A 351 23.34 27.63 28.08
CA GLU A 351 22.20 28.39 27.55
C GLU A 351 21.11 27.47 27.00
N ASP A 352 19.85 27.87 27.19
CA ASP A 352 18.68 27.10 26.77
C ASP A 352 18.18 27.55 25.39
N TYR A 353 18.57 26.80 24.35
CA TYR A 353 18.13 27.04 22.98
C TYR A 353 16.99 26.10 22.54
N SER A 354 16.14 25.67 23.46
CA SER A 354 15.01 24.79 23.14
C SER A 354 14.03 25.47 22.18
N GLY A 355 13.59 24.75 21.15
CA GLY A 355 12.59 25.21 20.17
C GLY A 355 13.08 26.16 19.07
N MET A 356 14.34 26.64 19.13
CA MET A 356 14.87 27.61 18.16
C MET A 356 15.00 27.07 16.73
N THR A 357 14.95 25.75 16.55
CA THR A 357 15.07 25.09 15.25
C THR A 357 13.74 24.84 14.55
N PHE A 358 12.61 25.02 15.24
CA PHE A 358 11.31 24.58 14.73
C PHE A 358 10.90 25.30 13.44
N ASP A 359 11.17 26.59 13.34
CA ASP A 359 10.82 27.43 12.19
C ASP A 359 11.94 27.57 11.15
N GLN A 360 13.03 26.80 11.29
CA GLN A 360 14.22 26.92 10.45
C GLN A 360 14.20 25.95 9.25
N PRO A 361 14.90 26.29 8.16
CA PRO A 361 15.12 25.36 7.05
C PRO A 361 16.15 24.30 7.41
N VAL A 362 16.19 23.23 6.62
CA VAL A 362 17.25 22.24 6.70
C VAL A 362 18.58 22.89 6.29
N TYR A 363 19.65 22.58 7.00
CA TYR A 363 20.99 23.02 6.65
C TYR A 363 21.82 21.82 6.19
N ASP A 364 21.99 21.68 4.87
CA ASP A 364 22.77 20.59 4.27
C ASP A 364 23.70 21.13 3.16
N PRO A 365 24.81 21.78 3.54
CA PRO A 365 25.69 22.45 2.59
C PRO A 365 26.46 21.50 1.65
N TYR A 366 26.49 20.21 1.98
CA TYR A 366 27.23 19.19 1.23
C TYR A 366 26.32 18.16 0.54
N ASP A 367 25.01 18.37 0.58
CA ASP A 367 23.97 17.41 0.11
C ASP A 367 24.16 15.99 0.70
N LEU A 368 24.66 15.92 1.94
CA LEU A 368 25.00 14.70 2.65
C LEU A 368 23.81 14.12 3.44
N GLU A 369 22.71 14.85 3.58
CA GLU A 369 21.54 14.45 4.37
C GLU A 369 20.57 13.54 3.60
N THR A 370 21.15 12.53 2.99
CA THR A 370 20.44 11.34 2.50
C THR A 370 20.22 10.32 3.64
N GLY A 371 20.44 10.69 4.91
CA GLY A 371 20.35 9.77 6.05
C GLY A 371 19.07 9.88 6.90
N THR A 372 19.10 9.21 8.06
CA THR A 372 18.08 9.31 9.13
C THR A 372 18.26 10.53 10.03
N THR A 373 19.17 11.44 9.67
CA THR A 373 19.51 12.65 10.41
C THR A 373 19.20 13.91 9.61
N ARG A 374 18.99 15.02 10.33
CA ARG A 374 18.79 16.37 9.80
C ARG A 374 19.54 17.39 10.64
N MET A 375 20.31 18.25 10.01
CA MET A 375 21.01 19.35 10.65
C MET A 375 20.25 20.65 10.37
N VAL A 376 20.18 21.48 11.41
CA VAL A 376 19.43 22.72 11.39
C VAL A 376 20.28 23.80 12.03
N GLN A 377 20.53 24.88 11.29
CA GLN A 377 21.21 26.06 11.80
C GLN A 377 20.20 27.09 12.29
N PHE A 378 20.59 27.82 13.34
CA PHE A 378 19.80 28.90 13.92
C PHE A 378 20.71 29.96 14.52
N SER A 379 20.23 31.20 14.55
CA SER A 379 20.95 32.32 15.16
C SER A 379 20.85 32.25 16.69
N VAL A 380 21.97 32.45 17.38
CA VAL A 380 22.09 32.52 18.85
C VAL A 380 22.52 33.89 19.35
N GLY A 381 22.67 34.86 18.45
CA GLY A 381 23.13 36.21 18.78
C GLY A 381 22.96 37.18 17.61
N PRO A 382 23.25 38.46 17.83
CA PRO A 382 23.01 39.51 16.84
C PRO A 382 24.02 39.50 15.68
N SER A 383 25.17 38.84 15.82
CA SER A 383 26.18 38.74 14.75
C SER A 383 25.81 37.63 13.76
N PHE A 384 26.20 37.83 12.49
CA PHE A 384 26.10 36.78 11.47
C PHE A 384 26.95 35.54 11.78
N GLN A 385 27.92 35.68 12.70
CA GLN A 385 28.78 34.59 13.16
C GLN A 385 28.17 33.83 14.34
N ASP A 386 27.13 34.37 14.97
CA ASP A 386 26.46 33.78 16.12
C ASP A 386 25.44 32.73 15.63
N ILE A 387 25.96 31.67 15.03
CA ILE A 387 25.15 30.56 14.50
C ILE A 387 25.49 29.31 15.29
N ALA A 388 24.44 28.63 15.76
CA ALA A 388 24.54 27.28 16.28
C ALA A 388 23.85 26.29 15.34
N ALA A 389 24.19 25.01 15.48
CA ALA A 389 23.56 23.93 14.73
C ALA A 389 23.11 22.82 15.67
N LYS A 390 21.95 22.23 15.38
CA LYS A 390 21.48 21.00 16.02
C LYS A 390 21.32 19.90 14.99
N THR A 391 21.61 18.67 15.40
CA THR A 391 21.33 17.47 14.61
C THR A 391 20.16 16.72 15.22
N PHE A 392 19.17 16.41 14.42
CA PHE A 392 18.01 15.61 14.77
C PHE A 392 18.12 14.24 14.13
N LYS A 393 17.71 13.18 14.85
CA LYS A 393 17.59 11.83 14.33
C LYS A 393 16.16 11.33 14.51
N LEU A 394 15.63 10.64 13.50
CA LEU A 394 14.33 9.99 13.59
C LEU A 394 14.40 8.82 14.58
N ALA A 395 13.52 8.82 15.58
CA ALA A 395 13.44 7.78 16.60
C ALA A 395 12.75 6.52 16.05
N PRO A 396 13.11 5.31 16.50
CA PRO A 396 12.52 4.06 16.03
C PRO A 396 11.02 3.95 16.35
N PRO A 397 10.26 3.09 15.64
CA PRO A 397 8.85 2.88 15.90
C PRO A 397 8.63 2.25 17.28
N LYS A 398 7.45 2.49 17.86
CA LYS A 398 7.11 2.04 19.22
C LYS A 398 5.71 1.44 19.35
N GLU A 399 4.81 1.73 18.41
CA GLU A 399 3.45 1.23 18.49
C GLU A 399 3.39 -0.18 17.92
N LYS A 400 2.51 -1.02 18.49
CA LYS A 400 2.17 -2.30 17.87
C LYS A 400 1.65 -2.08 16.46
N GLY A 401 1.86 -3.05 15.58
CA GLY A 401 1.40 -2.95 14.20
C GLY A 401 1.79 -4.16 13.40
N ASP A 402 2.01 -3.95 12.10
CA ASP A 402 2.54 -4.95 11.16
C ASP A 402 3.88 -4.51 10.52
N GLY A 403 4.54 -3.51 11.09
CA GLY A 403 5.76 -2.90 10.57
C GLY A 403 5.53 -1.78 9.54
N THR A 404 4.33 -1.67 8.97
CA THR A 404 3.95 -0.60 8.03
C THR A 404 2.80 0.25 8.58
N VAL A 405 1.74 -0.39 9.06
CA VAL A 405 0.52 0.21 9.59
C VAL A 405 0.53 0.05 11.10
N PRO A 406 0.40 1.15 11.87
CA PRO A 406 0.24 1.07 13.32
C PRO A 406 -1.16 0.58 13.69
N GLU A 407 -1.29 -0.09 14.83
CA GLU A 407 -2.56 -0.64 15.32
C GLU A 407 -3.68 0.42 15.30
N GLN A 408 -3.41 1.65 15.73
CA GLN A 408 -4.41 2.72 15.74
C GLN A 408 -5.00 3.06 14.36
N ALA A 409 -4.25 2.77 13.29
CA ALA A 409 -4.68 3.04 11.92
C ALA A 409 -5.15 1.80 11.17
N GLY A 410 -4.79 0.59 11.64
CA GLY A 410 -5.34 -0.66 11.14
C GLY A 410 -6.67 -1.04 11.81
N ARG A 411 -6.83 -0.67 13.08
CA ARG A 411 -8.03 -0.93 13.87
C ARG A 411 -9.11 0.10 13.55
N ILE A 412 -10.23 -0.35 13.01
CA ILE A 412 -11.35 0.53 12.65
C ILE A 412 -12.29 0.69 13.86
N PRO A 413 -12.44 1.89 14.45
CA PRO A 413 -13.21 2.09 15.68
C PRO A 413 -14.72 2.31 15.39
N THR A 414 -15.36 1.37 14.67
CA THR A 414 -16.79 1.44 14.36
C THR A 414 -17.54 0.14 14.66
N ARG A 415 -18.77 0.28 15.13
CA ARG A 415 -19.70 -0.86 15.33
C ARG A 415 -20.37 -1.34 14.03
N LYS A 416 -20.11 -0.66 12.91
CA LYS A 416 -20.73 -0.97 11.60
C LYS A 416 -20.10 -2.19 10.92
N LEU A 417 -18.93 -2.64 11.37
CA LEU A 417 -18.28 -3.83 10.83
C LEU A 417 -18.98 -5.11 11.30
N ARG A 418 -18.91 -6.17 10.50
CA ARG A 418 -19.41 -7.49 10.89
C ARG A 418 -18.47 -8.21 11.84
N SER A 419 -17.16 -8.06 11.63
CA SER A 419 -16.14 -8.60 12.51
C SER A 419 -14.81 -7.90 12.26
N GLN A 420 -13.98 -7.80 13.30
CA GLN A 420 -12.59 -7.40 13.20
C GLN A 420 -11.68 -8.33 14.03
N LEU A 421 -10.47 -8.62 13.57
CA LEU A 421 -9.50 -9.47 14.27
C LEU A 421 -8.11 -8.82 14.30
N ALA A 422 -7.50 -8.76 15.48
CA ALA A 422 -6.09 -8.44 15.64
C ALA A 422 -5.24 -9.70 15.38
N VAL A 423 -4.17 -9.58 14.59
CA VAL A 423 -3.23 -10.68 14.27
C VAL A 423 -1.78 -10.28 14.58
N ASP A 424 -0.96 -11.26 14.95
CA ASP A 424 0.49 -11.10 15.11
C ASP A 424 1.15 -11.39 13.76
N ALA A 425 1.10 -10.43 12.84
CA ALA A 425 1.56 -10.60 11.45
C ALA A 425 2.43 -9.41 11.03
N ASP A 426 3.41 -9.65 10.16
CA ASP A 426 4.03 -8.58 9.38
C ASP A 426 3.13 -8.17 8.19
N HIS A 427 3.38 -6.97 7.64
CA HIS A 427 2.48 -6.38 6.65
C HIS A 427 2.44 -7.16 5.33
N GLU A 428 3.60 -7.57 4.82
CA GLU A 428 3.71 -8.22 3.51
C GLU A 428 3.27 -9.69 3.58
N GLY A 429 3.70 -10.38 4.63
CA GLY A 429 3.34 -11.77 4.95
C GLY A 429 1.99 -11.94 5.64
N ALA A 430 1.14 -10.90 5.67
CA ALA A 430 -0.08 -10.92 6.47
C ALA A 430 -1.04 -12.08 6.16
N TYR A 431 -1.07 -12.56 4.92
CA TYR A 431 -1.86 -13.71 4.50
C TYR A 431 -1.10 -15.05 4.56
N ASP A 432 0.17 -15.07 4.94
CA ASP A 432 0.89 -16.30 5.28
C ASP A 432 0.51 -16.78 6.69
N GLU A 433 0.02 -15.88 7.54
CA GLU A 433 -0.44 -16.17 8.90
C GLU A 433 -1.75 -16.98 8.95
N ASP A 434 -1.73 -18.10 9.68
CA ASP A 434 -2.87 -19.03 9.78
C ASP A 434 -4.15 -18.36 10.29
N LYS A 435 -4.02 -17.51 11.32
CA LYS A 435 -5.18 -16.81 11.89
C LYS A 435 -5.84 -15.86 10.89
N ALA A 436 -5.03 -15.17 10.08
CA ALA A 436 -5.52 -14.28 9.03
C ALA A 436 -6.23 -15.06 7.92
N ARG A 437 -5.66 -16.18 7.48
CA ARG A 437 -6.29 -17.07 6.48
C ARG A 437 -7.59 -17.68 6.99
N LEU A 438 -7.61 -18.20 8.22
CA LEU A 438 -8.80 -18.78 8.83
C LEU A 438 -9.91 -17.74 9.04
N PHE A 439 -9.55 -16.53 9.47
CA PHE A 439 -10.50 -15.43 9.59
C PHE A 439 -11.10 -15.05 8.22
N THR A 440 -10.27 -14.97 7.19
CA THR A 440 -10.70 -14.65 5.83
C THR A 440 -11.66 -15.71 5.30
N LEU A 441 -11.29 -16.98 5.39
CA LEU A 441 -12.15 -18.10 5.01
C LEU A 441 -13.46 -18.10 5.78
N ARG A 442 -13.42 -17.94 7.11
CA ARG A 442 -14.62 -17.85 7.96
C ARG A 442 -15.52 -16.71 7.51
N SER A 443 -14.95 -15.56 7.18
CA SER A 443 -15.70 -14.37 6.73
C SER A 443 -16.41 -14.64 5.41
N ILE A 444 -15.71 -15.22 4.44
CA ILE A 444 -16.30 -15.66 3.16
C ILE A 444 -17.44 -16.66 3.40
N VAL A 445 -17.22 -17.68 4.22
CA VAL A 445 -18.26 -18.67 4.57
C VAL A 445 -19.47 -18.01 5.19
N LYS A 446 -19.29 -17.04 6.11
CA LYS A 446 -20.40 -16.29 6.72
C LYS A 446 -21.18 -15.46 5.71
N MET A 447 -20.51 -14.85 4.73
CA MET A 447 -21.18 -14.13 3.64
C MET A 447 -22.02 -15.08 2.79
N VAL A 448 -21.46 -16.23 2.40
CA VAL A 448 -22.13 -17.21 1.55
C VAL A 448 -23.31 -17.88 2.26
N GLN A 449 -23.18 -18.23 3.55
CA GLN A 449 -24.26 -18.81 4.35
C GLN A 449 -25.48 -17.90 4.51
N ALA A 450 -25.29 -16.58 4.39
CA ALA A 450 -26.40 -15.62 4.46
C ALA A 450 -27.17 -15.50 3.13
N VAL A 451 -26.67 -16.10 2.05
CA VAL A 451 -27.31 -16.10 0.74
C VAL A 451 -28.37 -17.19 0.68
N LYS A 452 -29.59 -16.81 0.30
CA LYS A 452 -30.63 -17.77 -0.10
C LYS A 452 -30.49 -17.98 -1.60
N ILE A 453 -30.23 -19.23 -2.02
CA ILE A 453 -30.23 -19.62 -3.43
C ILE A 453 -31.64 -20.14 -3.71
N GLU A 454 -32.37 -19.44 -4.59
CA GLU A 454 -33.65 -19.90 -5.14
C GLU A 454 -33.44 -20.96 -6.23
#